data_AF-A0A833P496-F1
#
_entry.id   AF-A0A833P496-F1
#
_cell.length_a   1.000
_cell.length_b   1.000
_cell.length_c   1.000
_cell.angle_alpha   90.00
_cell.angle_beta   90.00
_cell.angle_gamma   90.00
#
_symmetry.space_group_name_H-M   'P 1'
#
loop_
_entity.id
_entity.type
_entity.pdbx_description
1 polymer ?
#
loop_
_entity_poly.entity_id
_entity_poly.type
_entity_poly.pdbx_seq_one_letter_code
_entity_poly.pdbx_strand_id
1 'polypeptide(L)'
;MLIHRADALPELMEACGRRLGAVHLRFVHPEAEAPAIRVLVSARKGSRAPLVVLPPLVLHGPEGRFTDTAARLHAGQMRLPMRPSG
;
A
#
# COMPACT_ATOMS: atom_id res chain seq x y z
N MET A 1 -1.14 -1.93 10.48
CA MET A 1 -0.91 -2.01 9.02
C MET A 1 -0.44 -3.41 8.73
N LEU A 2 -0.90 -3.98 7.62
CA LEU A 2 -0.47 -5.27 7.10
C LEU A 2 0.20 -5.06 5.73
N ILE A 3 1.17 -5.90 5.40
CA ILE A 3 1.70 -6.05 4.04
C ILE A 3 1.44 -7.48 3.60
N HIS A 4 0.89 -7.66 2.40
CA HIS A 4 0.62 -8.99 1.86
C HIS A 4 0.92 -9.05 0.36
N ARG A 5 0.91 -10.24 -0.23
CA ARG A 5 0.86 -10.43 -1.68
C ARG A 5 -0.40 -9.78 -2.25
N ALA A 6 -0.27 -9.17 -3.43
CA ALA A 6 -1.37 -8.46 -4.07
C ALA A 6 -2.51 -9.40 -4.52
N ASP A 7 -2.19 -10.66 -4.83
CA ASP A 7 -3.17 -11.68 -5.23
C ASP A 7 -4.16 -12.06 -4.12
N ALA A 8 -3.77 -11.87 -2.85
CA ALA A 8 -4.63 -12.13 -1.70
C ALA A 8 -5.59 -10.98 -1.36
N LEU A 9 -5.71 -9.98 -2.26
CA LEU A 9 -6.60 -8.84 -2.04
C LEU A 9 -8.06 -9.25 -1.81
N PRO A 10 -8.65 -10.22 -2.55
CA PRO A 10 -10.02 -10.66 -2.30
C PRO A 10 -10.21 -11.14 -0.85
N GLU A 11 -9.36 -12.03 -0.36
CA GLU A 11 -9.44 -12.58 1.00
C GLU A 11 -9.22 -11.50 2.07
N LEU A 12 -8.34 -10.54 1.81
CA LEU A 12 -8.12 -9.39 2.71
C LEU A 12 -9.35 -8.48 2.80
N MET A 13 -10.04 -8.26 1.68
CA MET A 13 -11.26 -7.44 1.64
C MET A 13 -12.41 -8.13 2.35
N GLU A 14 -12.55 -9.45 2.19
CA GLU A 14 -13.50 -10.26 2.96
C GLU A 14 -13.22 -10.20 4.47
N ALA A 15 -11.95 -10.37 4.87
CA ALA A 15 -11.53 -10.31 6.27
C ALA A 15 -11.79 -8.94 6.94
N CYS A 16 -11.74 -7.84 6.18
CA CYS A 16 -12.09 -6.51 6.70
C CYS A 16 -13.59 -6.41 7.06
N GLY A 17 -14.45 -7.04 6.25
CA GLY A 17 -15.89 -7.10 6.44
C GLY A 17 -16.54 -5.75 6.77
N ARG A 18 -17.59 -5.76 7.59
CA ARG A 18 -18.30 -4.53 8.04
C ARG A 18 -17.71 -3.86 9.28
N ARG A 19 -16.64 -4.42 9.85
CA ARG A 19 -16.10 -4.03 11.16
C ARG A 19 -14.94 -3.03 11.06
N LEU A 20 -14.27 -3.01 9.92
CA LEU A 20 -13.16 -2.13 9.60
C LEU A 20 -13.58 -1.16 8.49
N GLY A 21 -13.46 0.14 8.74
CA GLY A 21 -13.61 1.19 7.72
C GLY A 21 -12.37 2.07 7.69
N ALA A 22 -12.40 3.18 6.94
CA ALA A 22 -11.19 3.95 6.61
C ALA A 22 -10.07 3.02 6.10
N VAL A 23 -10.43 2.10 5.22
CA VAL A 23 -9.47 1.15 4.64
C VAL A 23 -8.62 1.92 3.65
N HIS A 24 -7.30 1.93 3.85
CA HIS A 24 -6.36 2.50 2.89
C HIS A 24 -5.53 1.39 2.27
N LEU A 25 -5.57 1.33 0.94
CA LEU A 25 -4.78 0.43 0.13
C LEU A 25 -3.63 1.19 -0.52
N ARG A 26 -2.41 0.66 -0.47
CA ARG A 26 -1.32 1.10 -1.34
C ARG A 26 -0.70 -0.11 -2.03
N PHE A 27 -0.74 -0.13 -3.34
CA PHE A 27 -0.09 -1.15 -4.15
C PHE A 27 1.40 -0.89 -4.25
N VAL A 28 2.19 -1.97 -4.25
CA VAL A 28 3.64 -1.95 -4.45
C VAL A 28 3.94 -2.63 -5.77
N HIS A 29 4.51 -1.86 -6.68
CA HIS A 29 4.88 -2.31 -8.01
C HIS A 29 6.41 -2.45 -8.07
N PRO A 30 6.95 -3.52 -8.66
CA PRO A 30 8.39 -3.64 -8.84
C PRO A 30 8.92 -2.53 -9.77
N GLU A 31 8.16 -2.20 -10.82
CA GLU A 31 8.39 -1.14 -11.80
C GLU A 31 7.04 -0.48 -12.15
N ALA A 32 7.03 0.73 -12.71
CA ALA A 32 5.81 1.53 -12.87
C ALA A 32 4.70 0.85 -13.69
N GLU A 33 5.06 0.20 -14.79
CA GLU A 33 4.12 -0.45 -15.72
C GLU A 33 3.91 -1.95 -15.41
N ALA A 34 4.51 -2.46 -14.34
CA ALA A 34 4.38 -3.86 -13.95
C ALA A 34 3.19 -4.06 -13.00
N PRO A 35 2.57 -5.25 -12.96
CA PRO A 35 1.56 -5.59 -11.96
C PRO A 35 2.08 -5.44 -10.52
N ALA A 36 1.19 -5.09 -9.60
CA ALA A 36 1.53 -5.01 -8.19
C ALA A 36 1.90 -6.38 -7.62
N ILE A 37 2.99 -6.45 -6.87
CA ILE A 37 3.46 -7.69 -6.21
C ILE A 37 3.07 -7.74 -4.73
N ARG A 38 2.83 -6.58 -4.11
CA ARG A 38 2.36 -6.47 -2.72
C ARG A 38 1.28 -5.42 -2.60
N VAL A 39 0.48 -5.52 -1.54
CA VAL A 39 -0.45 -4.50 -1.10
C VAL A 39 -0.22 -4.20 0.38
N LEU A 40 -0.12 -2.92 0.71
CA LEU A 40 -0.17 -2.43 2.08
C LEU A 40 -1.62 -2.10 2.40
N VAL A 41 -2.08 -2.58 3.54
CA VAL A 41 -3.44 -2.36 4.02
C VAL A 41 -3.40 -1.75 5.42
N SER A 42 -4.15 -0.67 5.61
CA SER A 42 -4.46 -0.14 6.94
C SER A 42 -5.95 0.08 7.05
N ALA A 43 -6.51 -0.04 8.25
CA ALA A 43 -7.92 0.19 8.50
C ALA A 43 -8.14 0.62 9.95
N ARG A 44 -9.33 1.15 10.24
CA ARG A 44 -9.74 1.55 11.58
C ARG A 44 -11.01 0.81 12.00
N LYS A 45 -10.92 0.10 13.13
CA LYS A 45 -12.07 -0.58 13.75
C LYS A 45 -13.16 0.42 14.10
N GLY A 46 -14.41 0.10 13.74
CA GLY A 46 -15.57 0.93 14.01
C GLY A 46 -15.70 2.19 13.14
N SER A 47 -14.74 2.46 12.24
CA SER A 47 -14.89 3.51 11.25
C SER A 47 -15.92 3.11 10.19
N ARG A 48 -16.64 4.10 9.67
CA ARG A 48 -17.53 3.97 8.50
C ARG A 48 -17.04 4.75 7.28
N ALA A 49 -15.87 5.38 7.38
CA ALA A 49 -15.29 6.11 6.25
C ALA A 49 -15.00 5.15 5.08
N PRO A 50 -15.12 5.63 3.83
CA PRO A 50 -14.91 4.81 2.65
C PRO A 50 -13.48 4.30 2.54
N LEU A 51 -13.30 3.30 1.67
CA LEU A 51 -11.98 2.85 1.25
C LEU A 51 -11.31 3.91 0.37
N VAL A 52 -9.98 4.05 0.50
CA VAL A 52 -9.16 4.89 -0.38
C VAL A 52 -8.01 4.08 -0.94
N VAL A 53 -7.81 4.17 -2.26
CA VAL A 53 -6.58 3.70 -2.92
C VAL A 53 -5.60 4.87 -2.97
N LEU A 54 -4.46 4.71 -2.30
CA LEU A 54 -3.39 5.69 -2.25
C LEU A 54 -2.48 5.56 -3.48
N PRO A 55 -1.71 6.62 -3.81
CA PRO A 55 -0.65 6.52 -4.83
C PRO A 55 0.27 5.31 -4.58
N PRO A 56 0.65 4.57 -5.63
CA PRO A 56 1.44 3.36 -5.48
C PRO A 56 2.85 3.65 -4.97
N LEU A 57 3.50 2.62 -4.42
CA LEU A 57 4.95 2.61 -4.24
C LEU A 57 5.58 1.84 -5.42
N VAL A 58 6.34 2.54 -6.27
CA VAL A 58 7.15 1.90 -7.31
C VAL A 58 8.57 1.70 -6.77
N LEU A 59 9.04 0.45 -6.75
CA LEU A 59 10.32 0.10 -6.16
C LEU A 59 11.49 0.55 -7.04
N HIS A 60 11.47 0.23 -8.32
CA HIS A 60 12.57 0.51 -9.23
C HIS A 60 12.19 1.50 -10.33
N GLY A 61 13.13 2.40 -10.63
CA GLY A 61 13.12 3.25 -11.81
C GLY A 61 13.97 2.65 -12.93
N PRO A 62 14.52 3.48 -13.83
CA PRO A 62 15.39 3.02 -14.91
C PRO A 62 16.57 2.18 -14.40
N GLU A 63 16.99 1.21 -15.21
CA GLU A 63 18.14 0.33 -14.95
C GLU A 63 18.01 -0.52 -13.67
N GLY A 64 16.79 -0.72 -13.16
CA GLY A 64 16.54 -1.55 -11.97
C GLY A 64 17.03 -0.92 -10.66
N ARG A 65 17.36 0.37 -10.65
CA ARG A 65 17.73 1.09 -9.43
C ARG A 65 16.51 1.44 -8.62
N PHE A 66 16.63 1.49 -7.29
CA PHE A 66 15.55 2.01 -6.46
C PHE A 66 15.17 3.43 -6.87
N THR A 67 13.86 3.72 -6.84
CA THR A 67 13.38 5.11 -6.84
C THR A 67 13.87 5.82 -5.58
N ASP A 68 13.96 7.16 -5.58
CA ASP A 68 14.37 7.93 -4.39
C ASP A 68 13.52 7.58 -3.15
N THR A 69 12.20 7.52 -3.35
CA THR A 69 11.25 7.10 -2.32
C THR A 69 11.57 5.70 -1.79
N ALA A 70 11.77 4.71 -2.67
CA ALA A 70 12.08 3.34 -2.25
C ALA A 70 13.43 3.25 -1.52
N ALA A 71 14.45 3.96 -2.00
CA ALA A 71 15.78 4.00 -1.37
C ALA A 71 15.72 4.57 0.05
N ARG A 72 15.00 5.69 0.24
CA ARG A 72 14.86 6.34 1.56
C ARG A 72 14.01 5.52 2.52
N LEU A 73 12.99 4.81 2.04
CA LEU A 73 12.23 3.84 2.84
C LEU A 73 13.11 2.68 3.27
N HIS A 74 13.89 2.11 2.35
CA HIS A 74 14.80 1.00 2.63
C HIS A 74 15.88 1.39 3.66
N ALA A 75 16.42 2.61 3.54
CA ALA A 75 17.41 3.15 4.48
C ALA A 75 16.82 3.61 5.83
N GLY A 76 15.51 3.51 6.04
CA GLY A 76 14.86 3.97 7.27
C GLY A 76 14.81 5.50 7.45
N GLN A 77 15.12 6.26 6.41
CA GLN A 77 15.14 7.73 6.40
C GLN A 77 13.77 8.35 6.10
N MET A 78 12.80 7.53 5.70
CA MET A 78 11.44 7.92 5.40
C MET A 78 10.46 6.92 6.02
N ARG A 79 9.27 7.42 6.37
CA ARG A 79 8.09 6.58 6.64
C ARG A 79 7.08 6.75 5.52
N LEU A 80 6.51 5.63 5.07
CA LEU A 80 5.50 5.61 4.03
C LEU A 80 4.12 5.94 4.65
N PRO A 81 3.49 7.09 4.31
CA PRO A 81 2.23 7.50 4.94
C PRO A 81 1.05 6.66 4.44
N MET A 82 0.39 5.91 5.33
CA MET A 82 -0.77 5.07 5.02
C MET A 82 -2.12 5.75 5.27
N ARG A 83 -2.16 7.07 5.11
CA ARG A 83 -3.37 7.89 5.17
C ARG A 83 -3.23 9.00 4.12
N PRO A 84 -4.35 9.51 3.56
CA PRO A 84 -4.30 10.70 2.73
C PRO A 84 -3.65 11.86 3.49
N SER A 85 -2.81 12.64 2.80
CA SER A 85 -2.47 13.97 3.26
C SER A 85 -3.73 14.82 3.11
N GLY A 86 -4.32 15.25 4.22
CA GLY A 86 -5.50 16.11 4.21
C GLY A 86 -5.24 17.48 3.60
#